data_AF-A0A0Q5EJS6-F1
#
_entry.id   AF-A0A0Q5EJS6-F1
#
_cell.length_a   1.000
_cell.length_b   1.000
_cell.length_c   1.000
_cell.angle_alpha   90.00
_cell.angle_beta   90.00
_cell.angle_gamma   90.00
#
_symmetry.space_group_name_H-M   'P 1'
#
loop_
_entity.id
_entity.type
_entity.pdbx_description
1 polymer ?
#
loop_
_entity_poly.entity_id
_entity_poly.type
_entity_poly.pdbx_seq_one_letter_code
_entity_poly.pdbx_strand_id
1 'polypeptide(L)'
;MPEQLPHAQRDDTRAHSPLRRLSARYRGLPLRGRRVVAGAAAGAALLLATAVIAPLAANGSGSPRSGAAAQPNGDAALSVPASTVNATAVTAISETAGPVAGGSTVTVSGTDVDGVTRVVFGAQDAEILSATSTEVTVAVPPASDFSPADVGIAVYADELRIDGDTLSYRYDIMSPVDTQMAYVFAHWDDYNLAEYGSLPDTDCANFASQSLIERGWTMDEDWWAEGTGEDFDFSKAWVSSTFFMNYLEGRPDLATALDDTQRDQVKVGDIVQFDWDNSGDRDHTGIVSRVEITDAGTQVYYAGHTDDTDYRTVDEAITVLHPGADVYYWSIA
;
A
#
# COMPACT_ATOMS: atom_id res chain seq x y z
N MET A 1 -83.92 27.60 6.12
CA MET A 1 -83.51 26.81 4.93
C MET A 1 -83.71 27.67 3.70
N PRO A 2 -82.92 27.52 2.62
CA PRO A 2 -81.50 27.12 2.50
C PRO A 2 -80.71 28.24 1.73
N GLU A 3 -79.40 28.19 1.56
CA GLU A 3 -78.75 27.56 0.40
C GLU A 3 -77.24 27.36 0.68
N GLN A 4 -76.76 26.13 0.51
CA GLN A 4 -75.35 25.74 0.52
C GLN A 4 -74.83 25.70 -0.92
N LEU A 5 -73.66 26.29 -1.15
CA LEU A 5 -72.81 26.04 -2.30
C LEU A 5 -71.71 25.03 -1.91
N PRO A 6 -71.47 23.95 -2.68
CA PRO A 6 -70.28 23.11 -2.51
C PRO A 6 -69.22 23.45 -3.57
N HIS A 7 -67.98 23.68 -3.12
CA HIS A 7 -66.80 23.84 -3.98
C HIS A 7 -66.06 22.51 -4.17
N ALA A 8 -66.10 22.04 -5.42
CA ALA A 8 -65.10 21.31 -6.20
C ALA A 8 -64.04 20.45 -5.47
N GLN A 9 -64.18 19.13 -5.61
CA GLN A 9 -63.07 18.18 -5.52
C GLN A 9 -62.86 17.56 -6.91
N ARG A 10 -61.64 17.65 -7.42
CA ARG A 10 -61.25 17.31 -8.80
C ARG A 10 -61.09 15.80 -8.99
N ASP A 11 -61.43 15.39 -10.20
CA ASP A 11 -61.50 14.04 -10.75
C ASP A 11 -60.22 13.20 -10.63
N ASP A 12 -60.44 11.97 -10.17
CA ASP A 12 -59.70 10.77 -10.52
C ASP A 12 -59.85 10.46 -12.01
N THR A 13 -58.74 10.36 -12.75
CA THR A 13 -58.71 9.51 -13.95
C THR A 13 -57.39 8.74 -14.04
N ARG A 14 -57.52 7.44 -13.78
CA ARG A 14 -56.60 6.38 -14.22
C ARG A 14 -56.33 6.51 -15.72
N ALA A 15 -55.06 6.54 -16.09
CA ALA A 15 -54.60 6.14 -17.41
C ALA A 15 -53.44 5.14 -17.27
N HIS A 16 -53.73 3.88 -17.57
CA HIS A 16 -52.74 2.84 -17.78
C HIS A 16 -51.80 3.22 -18.94
N SER A 17 -50.49 3.10 -18.73
CA SER A 17 -49.50 3.03 -19.81
C SER A 17 -48.62 1.78 -19.63
N PRO A 18 -48.41 0.98 -20.69
CA PRO A 18 -47.74 -0.31 -20.59
C PRO A 18 -46.23 -0.13 -20.84
N LEU A 19 -45.40 -0.38 -19.82
CA LEU A 19 -43.96 -0.49 -20.05
C LEU A 19 -43.60 -1.92 -20.46
N ARG A 20 -43.09 -1.99 -21.69
CA ARG A 20 -42.55 -3.15 -22.38
C ARG A 20 -41.46 -3.81 -21.54
N ARG A 21 -41.58 -5.13 -21.39
CA ARG A 21 -40.45 -6.02 -21.09
C ARG A 21 -39.46 -5.97 -22.26
N LEU A 22 -38.27 -5.43 -22.04
CA LEU A 22 -37.11 -5.68 -22.89
C LEU A 22 -36.30 -6.79 -22.22
N SER A 23 -36.52 -8.02 -22.69
CA SER A 23 -35.67 -9.16 -22.41
C SER A 23 -34.45 -9.12 -23.33
N ALA A 24 -33.34 -8.58 -22.84
CA ALA A 24 -32.05 -8.76 -23.49
C ALA A 24 -31.48 -10.13 -23.08
N ARG A 25 -31.60 -11.09 -24.00
CA ARG A 25 -30.92 -12.40 -23.93
C ARG A 25 -29.46 -12.19 -24.29
N TYR A 26 -28.56 -12.14 -23.31
CA TYR A 26 -27.15 -12.38 -23.59
C TYR A 26 -26.92 -13.89 -23.67
N ARG A 27 -26.68 -14.38 -24.89
CA ARG A 27 -26.19 -15.74 -25.14
C ARG A 27 -24.70 -15.76 -24.84
N GLY A 28 -24.32 -16.50 -23.80
CA GLY A 28 -22.93 -16.80 -23.50
C GLY A 28 -22.25 -17.49 -24.68
N LEU A 29 -21.07 -16.97 -25.04
CA LEU A 29 -20.10 -17.66 -25.88
C LEU A 29 -19.13 -18.40 -24.95
N PRO A 30 -18.79 -19.67 -25.22
CA PRO A 30 -17.92 -20.44 -24.35
C PRO A 30 -16.47 -19.98 -24.54
N LEU A 31 -15.86 -19.43 -23.49
CA LEU A 31 -14.41 -19.26 -23.45
C LEU A 31 -13.77 -20.64 -23.37
N ARG A 32 -13.11 -21.00 -24.48
CA ARG A 32 -12.24 -22.18 -24.59
C ARG A 32 -11.10 -22.04 -23.58
N GLY A 33 -11.05 -22.97 -22.63
CA GLY A 33 -9.94 -23.11 -21.70
C GLY A 33 -8.60 -23.29 -22.45
N ARG A 34 -7.64 -22.41 -22.14
CA ARG A 34 -6.23 -22.66 -22.40
C ARG A 34 -5.63 -23.25 -21.13
N ARG A 35 -5.36 -24.55 -21.17
CA ARG A 35 -4.42 -25.20 -20.27
C ARG A 35 -3.06 -24.56 -20.48
N VAL A 36 -2.54 -23.89 -19.45
CA VAL A 36 -1.11 -23.59 -19.38
C VAL A 36 -0.42 -24.82 -18.77
N VAL A 37 0.45 -25.41 -19.58
CA VAL A 37 1.33 -26.50 -19.18
C VAL A 37 2.39 -25.91 -18.26
N ALA A 38 2.46 -26.40 -17.01
CA ALA A 38 3.56 -26.10 -16.09
C ALA A 38 4.86 -26.69 -16.66
N GLY A 39 5.73 -25.83 -17.16
CA GLY A 39 7.10 -26.18 -17.53
C GLY A 39 7.96 -26.23 -16.27
N ALA A 40 8.44 -27.43 -15.93
CA ALA A 40 9.42 -27.63 -14.89
C ALA A 40 10.76 -27.01 -15.30
N ALA A 41 11.28 -26.08 -14.49
CA ALA A 41 12.66 -25.64 -14.55
C ALA A 41 13.42 -26.23 -13.35
N ALA A 42 14.33 -27.15 -13.66
CA ALA A 42 15.24 -27.77 -12.72
C ALA A 42 16.28 -26.74 -12.24
N GLY A 43 16.32 -26.48 -10.94
CA GLY A 43 17.37 -25.72 -10.26
C GLY A 43 18.34 -26.66 -9.55
N ALA A 44 19.59 -26.62 -9.94
CA ALA A 44 20.67 -27.52 -9.55
C ALA A 44 21.02 -27.44 -8.05
N ALA A 45 21.29 -28.61 -7.47
CA ALA A 45 21.93 -28.77 -6.17
C ALA A 45 23.40 -28.32 -6.25
N LEU A 46 23.81 -27.39 -5.39
CA LEU A 46 25.23 -27.09 -5.15
C LEU A 46 25.64 -27.57 -3.76
N LEU A 47 26.56 -28.53 -3.75
CA LEU A 47 27.18 -29.15 -2.59
C LEU A 47 27.97 -28.13 -1.77
N LEU A 48 27.61 -27.96 -0.50
CA LEU A 48 28.46 -27.32 0.50
C LEU A 48 29.55 -28.32 0.95
N ALA A 49 30.78 -28.09 0.51
CA ALA A 49 31.96 -28.76 1.05
C ALA A 49 32.34 -28.11 2.38
N THR A 50 32.22 -28.85 3.48
CA THR A 50 32.77 -28.50 4.78
C THR A 50 34.27 -28.83 4.82
N ALA A 51 35.11 -27.81 4.90
CA ALA A 51 36.52 -28.00 5.25
C ALA A 51 36.69 -27.96 6.77
N VAL A 52 36.81 -29.13 7.38
CA VAL A 52 37.29 -29.32 8.75
C VAL A 52 38.80 -29.19 8.74
N ILE A 53 39.35 -28.17 9.40
CA ILE A 53 40.78 -28.11 9.71
C ILE A 53 40.95 -28.48 11.19
N ALA A 54 41.47 -29.68 11.44
CA ALA A 54 41.96 -30.10 12.75
C ALA A 54 43.37 -29.54 12.98
N PRO A 55 43.70 -29.05 14.19
CA PRO A 55 45.10 -28.89 14.58
C PRO A 55 45.65 -30.20 15.15
N LEU A 56 46.81 -30.57 14.61
CA LEU A 56 47.68 -31.65 15.08
C LEU A 56 48.31 -31.24 16.42
N ALA A 57 48.03 -31.99 17.49
CA ALA A 57 48.68 -31.84 18.78
C ALA A 57 50.05 -32.54 18.77
N ALA A 58 51.12 -31.82 19.08
CA ALA A 58 52.40 -32.38 19.47
C ALA A 58 52.74 -31.94 20.90
N ASN A 59 52.79 -32.91 21.81
CA ASN A 59 53.17 -32.74 23.21
C ASN A 59 54.66 -32.38 23.34
N GLY A 60 54.96 -31.44 24.23
CA GLY A 60 56.31 -31.17 24.74
C GLY A 60 56.23 -30.56 26.13
N SER A 61 56.50 -31.38 27.14
CA SER A 61 56.45 -31.09 28.59
C SER A 61 57.61 -30.24 29.10
N GLY A 62 57.35 -29.32 30.05
CA GLY A 62 58.38 -28.78 30.96
C GLY A 62 57.97 -27.51 31.72
N SER A 63 57.61 -27.64 33.00
CA SER A 63 57.40 -26.52 33.95
C SER A 63 58.73 -26.10 34.65
N PRO A 64 58.74 -25.13 35.60
CA PRO A 64 59.14 -23.74 35.39
C PRO A 64 60.38 -23.34 36.22
N ARG A 65 60.98 -22.15 35.98
CA ARG A 65 61.72 -21.39 37.02
C ARG A 65 62.10 -19.96 36.62
N SER A 66 62.05 -19.10 37.64
CA SER A 66 62.38 -17.67 37.73
C SER A 66 63.85 -17.34 37.45
N GLY A 67 64.11 -16.11 36.94
CA GLY A 67 65.44 -15.50 36.93
C GLY A 67 65.50 -14.21 36.08
N ALA A 68 65.70 -13.07 36.73
CA ALA A 68 65.93 -11.76 36.11
C ALA A 68 67.33 -11.68 35.46
N ALA A 69 67.46 -10.95 34.34
CA ALA A 69 68.49 -9.93 34.08
C ALA A 69 68.60 -9.50 32.59
N ALA A 70 68.70 -8.18 32.41
CA ALA A 70 69.46 -7.44 31.38
C ALA A 70 69.02 -7.45 29.89
N GLN A 71 68.45 -6.30 29.46
CA GLN A 71 68.68 -5.69 28.14
C GLN A 71 70.19 -5.32 27.99
N PRO A 72 70.77 -5.09 26.78
CA PRO A 72 70.23 -4.12 25.81
C PRO A 72 70.51 -4.35 24.31
N ASN A 73 69.89 -3.49 23.50
CA ASN A 73 70.13 -3.16 22.09
C ASN A 73 69.49 -4.15 21.08
N GLY A 74 68.65 -3.74 20.15
CA GLY A 74 68.28 -2.42 19.69
C GLY A 74 67.82 -2.54 18.26
N ASP A 75 66.56 -2.90 18.06
CA ASP A 75 65.87 -2.70 16.80
C ASP A 75 64.72 -1.75 17.11
N ALA A 76 64.84 -0.51 16.64
CA ALA A 76 63.74 0.43 16.64
C ALA A 76 62.65 -0.17 15.75
N ALA A 77 61.71 -0.88 16.37
CA ALA A 77 60.46 -1.23 15.73
C ALA A 77 59.82 0.09 15.29
N LEU A 78 59.77 0.30 13.98
CA LEU A 78 58.94 1.34 13.38
C LEU A 78 57.50 1.01 13.79
N SER A 79 57.05 1.63 14.88
CA SER A 79 55.64 1.70 15.22
C SER A 79 54.98 2.54 14.13
N VAL A 80 54.48 1.89 13.09
CA VAL A 80 53.49 2.51 12.21
C VAL A 80 52.33 2.84 13.13
N PRO A 81 51.95 4.12 13.30
CA PRO A 81 50.75 4.42 14.07
C PRO A 81 49.61 3.65 13.40
N ALA A 82 48.91 2.82 14.17
CA ALA A 82 47.66 2.25 13.72
C ALA A 82 46.79 3.44 13.32
N SER A 83 46.57 3.62 12.02
CA SER A 83 45.57 4.56 11.55
C SER A 83 44.25 4.00 12.03
N THR A 84 43.72 4.58 13.10
CA THR A 84 42.32 4.40 13.48
C THR A 84 41.50 5.08 12.40
N VAL A 85 41.30 4.37 11.28
CA VAL A 85 40.22 4.70 10.37
C VAL A 85 38.96 4.52 11.22
N ASN A 86 38.24 5.61 11.47
CA ASN A 86 36.90 5.48 12.05
C ASN A 86 36.12 4.64 11.05
N ALA A 87 35.70 3.44 11.48
CA ALA A 87 34.90 2.60 10.62
C ALA A 87 33.53 3.26 10.45
N THR A 88 33.07 3.41 9.21
CA THR A 88 31.68 3.78 8.92
C THR A 88 30.77 2.84 9.69
N ALA A 89 29.91 3.40 10.53
CA ALA A 89 29.09 2.62 11.43
C ALA A 89 27.77 3.33 11.74
N VAL A 90 26.66 2.61 11.57
CA VAL A 90 25.35 3.04 12.06
C VAL A 90 25.22 2.64 13.54
N THR A 91 24.63 3.53 14.35
CA THR A 91 24.53 3.36 15.80
C THR A 91 23.11 3.36 16.34
N ALA A 92 22.19 4.12 15.73
CA ALA A 92 20.82 4.24 16.20
C ALA A 92 19.88 4.75 15.12
N ILE A 93 18.57 4.60 15.38
CA ILE A 93 17.49 5.26 14.64
C ILE A 93 16.63 6.08 15.61
N SER A 94 16.07 7.20 15.15
CA SER A 94 15.29 8.12 15.99
C SER A 94 13.95 7.54 16.46
N GLU A 95 13.29 6.75 15.62
CA GLU A 95 12.01 6.11 15.90
C GLU A 95 12.07 4.65 15.45
N THR A 96 11.53 3.74 16.27
CA THR A 96 11.50 2.31 15.99
C THR A 96 10.11 1.80 15.63
N ALA A 97 9.13 2.71 15.46
CA ALA A 97 7.77 2.36 15.06
C ALA A 97 7.08 3.53 14.33
N GLY A 98 6.08 3.22 13.50
CA GLY A 98 5.26 4.21 12.80
C GLY A 98 4.13 3.58 11.98
N PRO A 99 3.37 4.41 11.23
CA PRO A 99 2.18 3.99 10.52
C PRO A 99 2.51 3.02 9.37
N VAL A 100 1.64 2.04 9.13
CA VAL A 100 1.72 1.14 7.96
C VAL A 100 1.70 1.91 6.63
N ALA A 101 1.07 3.08 6.57
CA ALA A 101 1.11 3.94 5.39
C ALA A 101 2.47 4.63 5.15
N GLY A 102 3.42 4.54 6.08
CA GLY A 102 4.72 5.21 5.99
C GLY A 102 4.61 6.74 6.11
N GLY A 103 5.55 7.45 5.50
CA GLY A 103 5.59 8.92 5.49
C GLY A 103 6.21 9.56 6.73
N SER A 104 6.41 8.80 7.82
CA SER A 104 7.22 9.25 8.95
C SER A 104 8.67 9.52 8.53
N THR A 105 9.31 10.48 9.18
CA THR A 105 10.74 10.76 8.97
C THR A 105 11.57 10.08 10.06
N VAL A 106 12.53 9.24 9.68
CA VAL A 106 13.46 8.58 10.59
C VAL A 106 14.87 9.10 10.35
N THR A 107 15.59 9.43 11.42
CA THR A 107 17.01 9.75 11.38
C THR A 107 17.82 8.53 11.79
N VAL A 108 18.70 8.09 10.89
CA VAL A 108 19.73 7.07 11.12
C VAL A 108 21.02 7.78 11.54
N SER A 109 21.48 7.55 12.76
CA SER A 109 22.70 8.17 13.31
C SER A 109 23.91 7.25 13.21
N GLY A 110 25.09 7.80 12.94
CA GLY A 110 26.31 7.02 12.77
C GLY A 110 27.59 7.84 12.72
N THR A 111 28.65 7.22 12.21
CA THR A 111 29.95 7.85 11.90
C THR A 111 30.27 7.60 10.43
N ASP A 112 30.72 8.63 9.71
CA ASP A 112 31.06 8.62 8.28
C ASP A 112 29.94 8.02 7.41
N VAL A 113 28.69 8.43 7.67
CA VAL A 113 27.46 7.93 7.01
C VAL A 113 26.97 8.81 5.85
N ASP A 114 27.72 9.82 5.43
CA ASP A 114 27.40 10.67 4.28
C ASP A 114 27.45 9.91 2.93
N GLY A 115 28.11 8.74 2.92
CA GLY A 115 28.14 7.82 1.77
C GLY A 115 26.98 6.83 1.69
N VAL A 116 25.95 6.95 2.54
CA VAL A 116 24.77 6.08 2.45
C VAL A 116 24.01 6.37 1.16
N THR A 117 23.82 5.33 0.36
CA THR A 117 23.15 5.41 -0.95
C THR A 117 21.77 4.75 -0.93
N ARG A 118 21.50 3.88 0.06
CA ARG A 118 20.25 3.14 0.14
C ARG A 118 19.92 2.76 1.58
N VAL A 119 18.67 2.96 1.98
CA VAL A 119 18.09 2.48 3.23
C VAL A 119 16.84 1.68 2.91
N VAL A 120 16.70 0.49 3.50
CA VAL A 120 15.62 -0.45 3.22
C VAL A 120 14.90 -0.80 4.51
N PHE A 121 13.57 -0.72 4.53
CA PHE A 121 12.70 -1.19 5.60
C PHE A 121 12.02 -2.47 5.15
N GLY A 122 12.45 -3.61 5.67
CA GLY A 122 12.04 -4.93 5.18
C GLY A 122 12.45 -5.13 3.72
N ALA A 123 11.49 -4.99 2.81
CA ALA A 123 11.69 -5.09 1.35
C ALA A 123 11.55 -3.74 0.62
N GLN A 124 11.18 -2.67 1.33
CA GLN A 124 10.83 -1.38 0.73
C GLN A 124 11.97 -0.37 0.85
N ASP A 125 12.31 0.27 -0.27
CA ASP A 125 13.33 1.31 -0.31
C ASP A 125 12.79 2.61 0.30
N ALA A 126 13.55 3.18 1.23
CA ALA A 126 13.25 4.48 1.82
C ALA A 126 13.86 5.61 0.98
N GLU A 127 13.16 6.73 0.88
CA GLU A 127 13.68 7.93 0.24
C GLU A 127 14.68 8.61 1.18
N ILE A 128 15.91 8.86 0.70
CA ILE A 128 16.91 9.62 1.45
C ILE A 128 16.66 11.11 1.23
N LEU A 129 16.29 11.81 2.30
CA LEU A 129 16.00 13.24 2.30
C LEU A 129 17.25 14.08 2.51
N SER A 130 18.17 13.60 3.34
CA SER A 130 19.48 14.23 3.54
C SER A 130 20.49 13.24 4.11
N ALA A 131 21.78 13.48 3.84
CA ALA A 131 22.88 12.72 4.41
C ALA A 131 24.01 13.67 4.82
N THR A 132 24.53 13.47 6.02
CA THR A 132 25.70 14.14 6.60
C THR A 132 26.62 13.08 7.15
N SER A 133 27.84 13.47 7.56
CA SER A 133 28.81 12.51 8.11
C SER A 133 28.33 11.80 9.38
N THR A 134 27.29 12.31 10.06
CA THR A 134 26.78 11.74 11.33
C THR A 134 25.32 11.30 11.28
N GLU A 135 24.56 11.74 10.28
CA GLU A 135 23.10 11.54 10.23
C GLU A 135 22.62 11.36 8.79
N VAL A 136 21.72 10.40 8.59
CA VAL A 136 20.95 10.22 7.37
C VAL A 136 19.48 10.31 7.72
N THR A 137 18.75 11.23 7.10
CA THR A 137 17.31 11.38 7.31
C THR A 137 16.58 10.75 6.13
N VAL A 138 15.63 9.87 6.42
CA VAL A 138 14.85 9.15 5.43
C VAL A 138 13.35 9.29 5.65
N ALA A 139 12.57 9.28 4.57
CA ALA A 139 11.14 9.05 4.64
C ALA A 139 10.88 7.53 4.66
N VAL A 140 10.17 7.07 5.69
CA VAL A 140 9.82 5.65 5.85
C VAL A 140 8.81 5.28 4.74
N PRO A 141 9.08 4.24 3.94
CA PRO A 141 8.16 3.81 2.91
C PRO A 141 6.92 3.15 3.54
N PRO A 142 5.78 3.06 2.83
CA PRO A 142 4.66 2.23 3.26
C PRO A 142 5.10 0.78 3.47
N ALA A 143 4.45 0.07 4.40
CA ALA A 143 4.59 -1.38 4.51
C ALA A 143 4.09 -2.03 3.22
N SER A 144 4.71 -3.13 2.79
CA SER A 144 4.42 -3.78 1.49
C SER A 144 2.95 -4.15 1.28
N ASP A 145 2.27 -4.52 2.35
CA ASP A 145 0.88 -5.00 2.41
C ASP A 145 0.03 -4.16 3.38
N PHE A 146 0.53 -2.98 3.78
CA PHE A 146 -0.09 -2.10 4.76
C PHE A 146 -0.51 -2.81 6.07
N SER A 147 0.20 -3.88 6.46
CA SER A 147 -0.10 -4.67 7.66
C SER A 147 0.91 -4.43 8.79
N PRO A 148 0.50 -4.49 10.06
CA PRO A 148 1.42 -4.36 11.19
C PRO A 148 2.46 -5.48 11.24
N ALA A 149 3.73 -5.13 11.29
CA ALA A 149 4.84 -6.08 11.35
C ALA A 149 6.12 -5.44 11.89
N ASP A 150 6.95 -6.25 12.55
CA ASP A 150 8.34 -5.91 12.80
C ASP A 150 9.18 -6.26 11.56
N VAL A 151 9.91 -5.29 11.02
CA VAL A 151 10.83 -5.45 9.89
C VAL A 151 12.26 -5.09 10.29
N GLY A 152 13.24 -5.69 9.62
CA GLY A 152 14.63 -5.25 9.72
C GLY A 152 14.87 -3.99 8.91
N ILE A 153 15.77 -3.12 9.36
CA ILE A 153 16.30 -2.02 8.55
C ILE A 153 17.68 -2.44 8.04
N ALA A 154 17.95 -2.20 6.76
CA ALA A 154 19.27 -2.38 6.17
C ALA A 154 19.77 -1.07 5.59
N VAL A 155 21.00 -0.69 5.94
CA VAL A 155 21.62 0.57 5.51
C VAL A 155 22.84 0.22 4.66
N TYR A 156 22.90 0.78 3.46
CA TYR A 156 23.97 0.49 2.51
C TYR A 156 24.73 1.77 2.13
N ALA A 157 26.05 1.64 2.09
CA ALA A 157 26.93 2.54 1.34
C ALA A 157 27.40 1.77 0.11
N ASP A 158 26.96 2.22 -1.07
CA ASP A 158 27.01 1.44 -2.31
C ASP A 158 26.37 0.05 -2.13
N GLU A 159 27.12 -1.04 -2.34
CA GLU A 159 26.65 -2.42 -2.14
C GLU A 159 26.95 -2.96 -0.73
N LEU A 160 27.71 -2.22 0.09
CA LEU A 160 28.12 -2.68 1.41
C LEU A 160 27.07 -2.32 2.46
N ARG A 161 26.57 -3.33 3.17
CA ARG A 161 25.73 -3.15 4.36
C ARG A 161 26.55 -2.66 5.56
N ILE A 162 26.12 -1.59 6.23
CA ILE A 162 26.89 -0.88 7.28
C ILE A 162 26.19 -0.81 8.66
N ASP A 163 25.01 -1.42 8.82
CA ASP A 163 24.22 -1.40 10.07
C ASP A 163 24.41 -2.63 10.98
N GLY A 164 25.21 -3.61 10.54
CA GLY A 164 25.50 -4.82 11.31
C GLY A 164 24.27 -5.70 11.61
N ASP A 165 23.18 -5.54 10.88
CA ASP A 165 21.94 -6.34 10.97
C ASP A 165 21.20 -6.17 12.31
N THR A 166 21.35 -5.03 12.98
CA THR A 166 20.81 -4.83 14.34
C THR A 166 19.57 -3.94 14.42
N LEU A 167 19.21 -3.27 13.33
CA LEU A 167 18.14 -2.28 13.33
C LEU A 167 16.80 -2.93 12.95
N SER A 168 15.75 -2.53 13.63
CA SER A 168 14.38 -2.92 13.33
C SER A 168 13.41 -1.75 13.42
N TYR A 169 12.30 -1.88 12.72
CA TYR A 169 11.20 -0.93 12.73
C TYR A 169 9.87 -1.67 12.80
N ARG A 170 8.92 -1.14 13.57
CA ARG A 170 7.59 -1.69 13.70
C ARG A 170 6.58 -0.85 12.93
N TYR A 171 5.97 -1.43 11.90
CA TYR A 171 4.77 -0.87 11.31
C TYR A 171 3.56 -1.19 12.19
N ASP A 172 2.72 -0.19 12.46
CA ASP A 172 1.49 -0.31 13.25
C ASP A 172 0.34 0.48 12.59
N ILE A 173 -0.91 0.14 12.93
CA ILE A 173 -2.07 0.95 12.59
C ILE A 173 -2.12 2.16 13.54
N MET A 174 -1.92 3.37 13.00
CA MET A 174 -1.88 4.60 13.80
C MET A 174 -2.93 5.64 13.38
N SER A 175 -3.57 5.44 12.23
CA SER A 175 -4.56 6.34 11.67
C SER A 175 -5.74 5.58 11.03
N PRO A 176 -6.87 6.25 10.77
CA PRO A 176 -7.96 5.64 10.03
C PRO A 176 -7.59 5.23 8.59
N VAL A 177 -6.67 5.96 7.95
CA VAL A 177 -6.15 5.61 6.62
C VAL A 177 -5.36 4.30 6.68
N ASP A 178 -4.61 4.07 7.76
CA ASP A 178 -3.90 2.80 7.98
C ASP A 178 -4.89 1.62 8.05
N THR A 179 -5.99 1.76 8.81
CA THR A 179 -7.02 0.72 8.89
C THR A 179 -7.68 0.46 7.54
N GLN A 180 -8.01 1.52 6.80
CA GLN A 180 -8.55 1.43 5.45
C GLN A 180 -7.62 0.62 4.53
N MET A 181 -6.34 0.99 4.48
CA MET A 181 -5.40 0.35 3.57
C MET A 181 -5.06 -1.08 3.98
N ALA A 182 -4.97 -1.37 5.28
CA ALA A 182 -4.82 -2.74 5.76
C ALA A 182 -5.97 -3.65 5.26
N TYR A 183 -7.20 -3.15 5.28
CA TYR A 183 -8.34 -3.88 4.72
C TYR A 183 -8.23 -4.03 3.20
N VAL A 184 -7.91 -2.95 2.49
CA VAL A 184 -7.78 -2.97 1.03
C VAL A 184 -6.76 -4.03 0.59
N PHE A 185 -5.59 -4.07 1.20
CA PHE A 185 -4.54 -5.04 0.85
C PHE A 185 -4.83 -6.45 1.33
N ALA A 186 -5.67 -6.63 2.34
CA ALA A 186 -6.14 -7.96 2.75
C ALA A 186 -7.19 -8.53 1.79
N HIS A 187 -7.92 -7.68 1.05
CA HIS A 187 -9.14 -8.09 0.35
C HIS A 187 -9.19 -7.80 -1.15
N TRP A 188 -8.22 -7.09 -1.72
CA TRP A 188 -8.22 -6.73 -3.15
C TRP A 188 -8.30 -7.93 -4.11
N ASP A 189 -7.78 -9.10 -3.71
CA ASP A 189 -7.87 -10.38 -4.43
C ASP A 189 -8.48 -11.54 -3.59
N ASP A 190 -8.79 -11.30 -2.31
CA ASP A 190 -9.46 -12.23 -1.40
C ASP A 190 -10.75 -11.60 -0.83
N TYR A 191 -11.80 -11.66 -1.63
CA TYR A 191 -13.04 -10.93 -1.40
C TYR A 191 -13.69 -11.31 -0.05
N ASN A 192 -14.15 -10.31 0.71
CA ASN A 192 -14.88 -10.52 1.98
C ASN A 192 -16.35 -10.91 1.76
N LEU A 193 -16.56 -12.04 1.07
CA LEU A 193 -17.88 -12.53 0.67
C LEU A 193 -18.77 -12.94 1.86
N ALA A 194 -18.13 -13.34 2.96
CA ALA A 194 -18.85 -13.76 4.16
C ALA A 194 -19.60 -12.59 4.81
N GLU A 195 -19.03 -11.38 4.75
CA GLU A 195 -19.60 -10.18 5.34
C GLU A 195 -20.40 -9.36 4.34
N TYR A 196 -19.89 -9.19 3.11
CA TYR A 196 -20.44 -8.23 2.14
C TYR A 196 -21.03 -8.87 0.86
N GLY A 197 -21.33 -10.17 0.92
CA GLY A 197 -21.98 -10.88 -0.17
C GLY A 197 -21.13 -10.96 -1.45
N SER A 198 -21.75 -11.38 -2.55
CA SER A 198 -21.07 -11.59 -3.85
C SER A 198 -21.70 -10.74 -4.95
N LEU A 199 -20.92 -9.83 -5.54
CA LEU A 199 -21.34 -8.98 -6.67
C LEU A 199 -20.39 -9.16 -7.87
N PRO A 200 -20.49 -10.30 -8.61
CA PRO A 200 -19.43 -10.75 -9.51
C PRO A 200 -19.09 -9.81 -10.68
N ASP A 201 -19.98 -8.89 -11.04
CA ASP A 201 -19.80 -8.01 -12.21
C ASP A 201 -19.68 -6.51 -11.85
N THR A 202 -19.86 -6.12 -10.58
CA THR A 202 -19.98 -4.69 -10.18
C THR A 202 -19.44 -4.40 -8.77
N ASP A 203 -18.45 -5.17 -8.29
CA ASP A 203 -18.03 -5.09 -6.89
C ASP A 203 -17.17 -3.86 -6.54
N CYS A 204 -16.73 -3.09 -7.53
CA CYS A 204 -15.80 -1.98 -7.33
C CYS A 204 -16.24 -0.95 -6.27
N ALA A 205 -17.49 -0.48 -6.33
CA ALA A 205 -18.02 0.47 -5.32
C ALA A 205 -18.37 -0.21 -3.99
N ASN A 206 -18.72 -1.50 -4.00
CA ASN A 206 -18.94 -2.28 -2.78
C ASN A 206 -17.64 -2.39 -1.98
N PHE A 207 -16.54 -2.77 -2.64
CA PHE A 207 -15.21 -2.85 -2.03
C PHE A 207 -14.72 -1.49 -1.51
N ALA A 208 -14.87 -0.43 -2.30
CA ALA A 208 -14.57 0.93 -1.85
C ALA A 208 -15.39 1.29 -0.60
N SER A 209 -16.68 0.93 -0.58
CA SER A 209 -17.57 1.21 0.54
C SER A 209 -17.14 0.47 1.82
N GLN A 210 -16.75 -0.80 1.69
CA GLN A 210 -16.19 -1.59 2.79
C GLN A 210 -14.94 -0.92 3.38
N SER A 211 -14.01 -0.48 2.53
CA SER A 211 -12.79 0.20 2.97
C SER A 211 -13.08 1.48 3.77
N LEU A 212 -14.15 2.20 3.43
CA LEU A 212 -14.54 3.43 4.11
C LEU A 212 -15.13 3.14 5.50
N ILE A 213 -15.84 2.02 5.69
CA ILE A 213 -16.25 1.57 7.03
C ILE A 213 -15.03 1.31 7.90
N GLU A 214 -14.00 0.66 7.36
CA GLU A 214 -12.74 0.41 8.08
C GLU A 214 -11.98 1.70 8.39
N ARG A 215 -12.08 2.70 7.51
CA ARG A 215 -11.64 4.08 7.77
C ARG A 215 -12.45 4.79 8.87
N GLY A 216 -13.52 4.17 9.38
CA GLY A 216 -14.37 4.71 10.43
C GLY A 216 -15.54 5.56 9.93
N TRP A 217 -15.90 5.47 8.65
CA TRP A 217 -17.16 6.06 8.18
C TRP A 217 -18.34 5.36 8.84
N THR A 218 -19.39 6.13 9.09
CA THR A 218 -20.65 5.60 9.61
C THR A 218 -21.69 5.66 8.50
N MET A 219 -22.38 4.54 8.27
CA MET A 219 -23.49 4.45 7.32
C MET A 219 -24.62 5.41 7.68
N ASP A 220 -25.39 5.81 6.69
CA ASP A 220 -26.58 6.65 6.85
C ASP A 220 -27.76 6.11 6.00
N GLU A 221 -28.83 6.88 5.86
CA GLU A 221 -30.03 6.44 5.14
C GLU A 221 -29.82 6.31 3.61
N ASP A 222 -28.82 7.00 3.05
CA ASP A 222 -28.54 7.06 1.62
C ASP A 222 -27.39 6.15 1.20
N TRP A 223 -26.40 5.95 2.08
CA TRP A 223 -25.27 5.03 1.91
C TRP A 223 -25.18 4.03 3.07
N TRP A 224 -25.64 2.80 2.80
CA TRP A 224 -25.67 1.70 3.76
C TRP A 224 -25.60 0.32 3.10
N ALA A 225 -25.21 -0.66 3.89
CA ALA A 225 -25.41 -2.09 3.68
C ALA A 225 -25.84 -2.78 4.99
N GLU A 226 -26.60 -3.86 4.89
CA GLU A 226 -27.06 -4.67 6.02
C GLU A 226 -27.09 -6.16 5.69
N GLY A 227 -27.20 -7.00 6.72
CA GLY A 227 -27.09 -8.45 6.54
C GLY A 227 -25.67 -8.87 6.17
N THR A 228 -25.48 -10.15 5.86
CA THR A 228 -24.20 -10.72 5.47
C THR A 228 -24.37 -11.88 4.49
N GLY A 229 -23.32 -12.22 3.75
CA GLY A 229 -23.32 -13.38 2.84
C GLY A 229 -24.48 -13.36 1.83
N GLU A 230 -25.32 -14.39 1.84
CA GLU A 230 -26.49 -14.48 0.94
C GLU A 230 -27.64 -13.53 1.34
N ASP A 231 -27.67 -13.05 2.58
CA ASP A 231 -28.69 -12.14 3.11
C ASP A 231 -28.25 -10.66 3.02
N PHE A 232 -27.15 -10.39 2.30
CA PHE A 232 -26.60 -9.06 2.10
C PHE A 232 -27.56 -8.17 1.28
N ASP A 233 -27.98 -7.05 1.88
CA ASP A 233 -28.80 -6.00 1.27
C ASP A 233 -28.10 -4.65 1.36
N PHE A 234 -28.42 -3.74 0.45
CA PHE A 234 -27.65 -2.51 0.28
C PHE A 234 -28.41 -1.39 -0.42
N SER A 235 -27.98 -0.16 -0.13
CA SER A 235 -28.35 1.02 -0.90
C SER A 235 -27.70 1.02 -2.30
N LYS A 236 -28.26 1.80 -3.22
CA LYS A 236 -27.63 1.99 -4.55
C LYS A 236 -26.26 2.67 -4.44
N ALA A 237 -26.12 3.65 -3.54
CA ALA A 237 -24.86 4.38 -3.36
C ALA A 237 -23.75 3.47 -2.86
N TRP A 238 -24.08 2.39 -2.15
CA TRP A 238 -23.10 1.42 -1.67
C TRP A 238 -22.43 0.61 -2.79
N VAL A 239 -23.20 0.18 -3.80
CA VAL A 239 -22.70 -0.77 -4.84
C VAL A 239 -22.49 -0.16 -6.22
N SER A 240 -22.88 1.09 -6.46
CA SER A 240 -22.78 1.72 -7.79
C SER A 240 -21.92 2.97 -7.75
N SER A 241 -20.89 3.00 -8.60
CA SER A 241 -19.98 4.14 -8.76
C SER A 241 -20.70 5.45 -9.06
N THR A 242 -21.72 5.43 -9.92
CA THR A 242 -22.56 6.59 -10.24
C THR A 242 -23.36 7.08 -9.04
N PHE A 243 -24.03 6.17 -8.30
CA PHE A 243 -24.82 6.57 -7.14
C PHE A 243 -23.93 6.99 -5.96
N PHE A 244 -22.76 6.38 -5.81
CA PHE A 244 -21.74 6.78 -4.84
C PHE A 244 -21.22 8.20 -5.11
N MET A 245 -20.95 8.52 -6.39
CA MET A 245 -20.61 9.88 -6.81
C MET A 245 -21.71 10.88 -6.41
N ASN A 246 -22.97 10.60 -6.77
CA ASN A 246 -24.10 11.47 -6.44
C ASN A 246 -24.25 11.68 -4.92
N TYR A 247 -23.98 10.64 -4.13
CA TYR A 247 -23.96 10.73 -2.68
C TYR A 247 -22.87 11.69 -2.19
N LEU A 248 -21.62 11.53 -2.67
CA LEU A 248 -20.51 12.39 -2.26
C LEU A 248 -20.62 13.85 -2.73
N GLU A 249 -21.24 14.11 -3.88
CA GLU A 249 -21.56 15.48 -4.33
C GLU A 249 -22.43 16.24 -3.32
N GLY A 250 -23.31 15.53 -2.60
CA GLY A 250 -24.14 16.07 -1.53
C GLY A 250 -23.46 16.14 -0.16
N ARG A 251 -22.23 15.62 -0.02
CA ARG A 251 -21.52 15.41 1.25
C ARG A 251 -20.14 16.07 1.29
N PRO A 252 -20.06 17.42 1.16
CA PRO A 252 -18.79 18.15 1.29
C PRO A 252 -18.17 18.06 2.69
N ASP A 253 -18.93 17.56 3.68
CA ASP A 253 -18.43 17.22 5.02
C ASP A 253 -17.58 15.94 5.03
N LEU A 254 -17.75 15.05 4.05
CA LEU A 254 -17.03 13.78 3.97
C LEU A 254 -15.88 13.81 2.96
N ALA A 255 -16.06 14.50 1.84
CA ALA A 255 -15.11 14.48 0.73
C ALA A 255 -15.06 15.78 -0.06
N THR A 256 -13.90 16.09 -0.62
CA THR A 256 -13.70 17.19 -1.58
C THR A 256 -13.46 16.63 -2.97
N ALA A 257 -14.22 17.08 -3.97
CA ALA A 257 -14.01 16.69 -5.37
C ALA A 257 -12.70 17.26 -5.92
N LEU A 258 -11.95 16.44 -6.64
CA LEU A 258 -10.77 16.82 -7.41
C LEU A 258 -10.88 16.28 -8.84
N ASP A 259 -10.42 17.06 -9.81
CA ASP A 259 -10.23 16.58 -11.18
C ASP A 259 -8.78 16.15 -11.43
N ASP A 260 -8.51 15.62 -12.63
CA ASP A 260 -7.19 15.08 -12.96
C ASP A 260 -6.06 16.11 -13.05
N THR A 261 -6.40 17.40 -13.11
CA THR A 261 -5.38 18.48 -13.05
C THR A 261 -4.87 18.72 -11.63
N GLN A 262 -5.52 18.12 -10.63
CA GLN A 262 -5.25 18.32 -9.20
C GLN A 262 -4.62 17.08 -8.54
N ARG A 263 -3.91 16.24 -9.30
CA ARG A 263 -3.25 15.02 -8.76
C ARG A 263 -2.28 15.31 -7.61
N ASP A 264 -1.71 16.52 -7.57
CA ASP A 264 -0.84 16.97 -6.49
C ASP A 264 -1.54 17.07 -5.13
N GLN A 265 -2.88 17.04 -5.10
CA GLN A 265 -3.70 17.07 -3.88
C GLN A 265 -4.24 15.68 -3.48
N VAL A 266 -4.04 14.66 -4.33
CA VAL A 266 -4.50 13.30 -4.08
C VAL A 266 -3.59 12.63 -3.05
N LYS A 267 -4.19 11.92 -2.11
CA LYS A 267 -3.48 11.19 -1.04
C LYS A 267 -3.93 9.73 -0.96
N VAL A 268 -3.08 8.88 -0.38
CA VAL A 268 -3.42 7.48 -0.10
C VAL A 268 -4.70 7.40 0.73
N GLY A 269 -5.57 6.45 0.39
CA GLY A 269 -6.90 6.28 0.98
C GLY A 269 -8.00 7.15 0.37
N ASP A 270 -7.67 8.07 -0.55
CA ASP A 270 -8.68 8.77 -1.35
C ASP A 270 -9.42 7.79 -2.27
N ILE A 271 -10.58 8.21 -2.77
CA ILE A 271 -11.32 7.43 -3.77
C ILE A 271 -10.97 7.96 -5.16
N VAL A 272 -10.63 7.06 -6.07
CA VAL A 272 -10.53 7.35 -7.50
C VAL A 272 -11.76 6.81 -8.20
N GLN A 273 -12.30 7.57 -9.15
CA GLN A 273 -13.41 7.12 -9.97
C GLN A 273 -13.15 7.42 -11.44
N PHE A 274 -13.67 6.55 -12.29
CA PHE A 274 -13.43 6.61 -13.72
C PHE A 274 -14.73 6.66 -14.49
N ASP A 275 -14.73 7.44 -15.55
CA ASP A 275 -15.74 7.44 -16.60
C ASP A 275 -15.07 6.83 -17.84
N TRP A 276 -15.34 5.56 -18.09
CA TRP A 276 -14.60 4.77 -19.07
C TRP A 276 -14.99 5.09 -20.51
N ASP A 277 -16.22 5.55 -20.72
CA ASP A 277 -16.77 5.82 -22.05
C ASP A 277 -17.14 7.30 -22.28
N ASN A 278 -16.78 8.16 -21.33
CA ASN A 278 -17.02 9.61 -21.31
C ASN A 278 -18.51 9.97 -21.42
N SER A 279 -19.36 9.18 -20.77
CA SER A 279 -20.80 9.40 -20.70
C SER A 279 -21.19 10.53 -19.76
N GLY A 280 -20.31 10.88 -18.81
CA GLY A 280 -20.54 11.77 -17.68
C GLY A 280 -21.06 11.07 -16.43
N ASP A 281 -21.32 9.75 -16.46
CA ASP A 281 -21.49 8.94 -15.26
C ASP A 281 -20.24 8.14 -14.94
N ARG A 282 -19.93 7.99 -13.64
CA ARG A 282 -18.74 7.26 -13.21
C ARG A 282 -19.06 5.76 -13.18
N ASP A 283 -18.30 4.98 -13.94
CA ASP A 283 -18.47 3.55 -14.15
C ASP A 283 -17.75 2.69 -13.11
N HIS A 284 -16.64 3.20 -12.59
CA HIS A 284 -15.75 2.44 -11.74
C HIS A 284 -15.24 3.25 -10.56
N THR A 285 -15.04 2.57 -9.44
CA THR A 285 -14.53 3.14 -8.20
C THR A 285 -13.35 2.30 -7.72
N GLY A 286 -12.23 2.95 -7.43
CA GLY A 286 -11.08 2.36 -6.76
C GLY A 286 -10.66 3.20 -5.55
N ILE A 287 -9.67 2.69 -4.82
CA ILE A 287 -9.07 3.35 -3.66
C ILE A 287 -7.63 3.67 -4.01
N VAL A 288 -7.20 4.92 -3.80
CA VAL A 288 -5.82 5.35 -4.05
C VAL A 288 -4.89 4.60 -3.09
N SER A 289 -4.06 3.72 -3.65
CA SER A 289 -3.19 2.82 -2.90
C SER A 289 -1.76 3.35 -2.77
N ARG A 290 -1.33 4.19 -3.71
CA ARG A 290 -0.02 4.86 -3.68
C ARG A 290 -0.06 6.17 -4.47
N VAL A 291 0.73 7.14 -3.99
CA VAL A 291 1.01 8.39 -4.70
C VAL A 291 2.52 8.56 -4.74
N GLU A 292 3.07 8.71 -5.94
CA GLU A 292 4.50 8.99 -6.15
C GLU A 292 4.66 10.36 -6.78
N ILE A 293 5.42 11.22 -6.12
CA ILE A 293 5.75 12.55 -6.64
C ILE A 293 7.11 12.44 -7.30
N THR A 294 7.17 12.74 -8.59
CA THR A 294 8.40 12.75 -9.38
C THR A 294 8.61 14.12 -10.01
N ASP A 295 9.81 14.37 -10.53
CA ASP A 295 10.09 15.57 -11.34
C ASP A 295 9.18 15.67 -12.58
N ALA A 296 8.62 14.55 -13.04
CA ALA A 296 7.70 14.49 -14.19
C ALA A 296 6.24 14.76 -13.81
N GLY A 297 5.91 14.81 -12.52
CA GLY A 297 4.56 14.98 -11.99
C GLY A 297 4.17 13.91 -10.98
N THR A 298 2.91 13.95 -10.55
CA THR A 298 2.34 13.01 -9.58
C THR A 298 1.73 11.80 -10.27
N GLN A 299 2.26 10.62 -9.97
CA GLN A 299 1.70 9.34 -10.41
C GLN A 299 0.81 8.76 -9.32
N VAL A 300 -0.43 8.41 -9.68
CA VAL A 300 -1.43 7.87 -8.77
C VAL A 300 -1.68 6.41 -9.11
N TYR A 301 -1.72 5.58 -8.07
CA TYR A 301 -1.97 4.15 -8.14
C TYR A 301 -3.24 3.83 -7.37
N TYR A 302 -3.95 2.78 -7.78
CA TYR A 302 -5.18 2.39 -7.12
C TYR A 302 -5.32 0.87 -6.97
N ALA A 303 -6.04 0.51 -5.90
CA ALA A 303 -6.58 -0.80 -5.67
C ALA A 303 -8.08 -0.82 -5.97
N GLY A 304 -8.62 -1.97 -6.37
CA GLY A 304 -10.02 -2.09 -6.74
C GLY A 304 -10.41 -3.50 -7.17
N HIS A 305 -11.71 -3.79 -7.11
CA HIS A 305 -12.31 -5.05 -7.58
C HIS A 305 -12.87 -4.92 -9.00
N THR A 306 -13.57 -5.96 -9.51
CA THR A 306 -14.12 -6.08 -10.88
C THR A 306 -13.05 -6.31 -11.95
N ASP A 307 -11.94 -5.59 -11.85
CA ASP A 307 -10.66 -5.95 -12.48
C ASP A 307 -9.56 -5.79 -11.45
N ASP A 308 -9.39 -6.86 -10.66
CA ASP A 308 -8.58 -6.88 -9.43
C ASP A 308 -7.22 -6.24 -9.62
N THR A 309 -6.92 -5.30 -8.72
CA THR A 309 -5.68 -4.53 -8.71
C THR A 309 -5.36 -4.07 -7.30
N ASP A 310 -4.07 -3.96 -7.01
CA ASP A 310 -3.49 -3.39 -5.80
C ASP A 310 -2.67 -2.12 -6.10
N TYR A 311 -1.95 -2.08 -7.23
CA TYR A 311 -1.07 -0.98 -7.65
C TYR A 311 -1.13 -0.70 -9.17
N ARG A 312 -2.30 -0.76 -9.80
CA ARG A 312 -2.44 -0.28 -11.18
C ARG A 312 -2.34 1.24 -11.21
N THR A 313 -1.58 1.77 -12.18
CA THR A 313 -1.49 3.22 -12.35
C THR A 313 -2.77 3.76 -12.99
N VAL A 314 -3.20 4.95 -12.57
CA VAL A 314 -4.30 5.67 -13.25
C VAL A 314 -3.96 5.91 -14.72
N ASP A 315 -2.70 6.22 -15.02
CA ASP A 315 -2.26 6.49 -16.39
C ASP A 315 -2.41 5.27 -17.29
N GLU A 316 -2.03 4.08 -16.82
CA GLU A 316 -2.27 2.82 -17.54
C GLU A 316 -3.76 2.59 -17.76
N ALA A 317 -4.58 2.82 -16.74
CA ALA A 317 -6.03 2.64 -16.84
C ALA A 317 -6.63 3.53 -17.95
N ILE A 318 -6.32 4.83 -17.98
CA ILE A 318 -6.96 5.78 -18.91
C ILE A 318 -6.26 5.92 -20.27
N THR A 319 -5.02 5.45 -20.42
CA THR A 319 -4.27 5.56 -21.70
C THR A 319 -4.08 4.23 -22.42
N VAL A 320 -4.09 3.11 -21.69
CA VAL A 320 -3.84 1.77 -22.26
C VAL A 320 -5.10 0.90 -22.20
N LEU A 321 -5.71 0.75 -21.03
CA LEU A 321 -6.86 -0.15 -20.84
C LEU A 321 -8.17 0.47 -21.36
N HIS A 322 -8.38 1.74 -21.07
CA HIS A 322 -9.54 2.54 -21.49
C HIS A 322 -9.09 3.85 -22.13
N PRO A 323 -8.50 3.81 -23.35
CA PRO A 323 -7.88 4.99 -23.95
C PRO A 323 -8.86 6.16 -24.13
N GLY A 324 -8.57 7.27 -23.45
CA GLY A 324 -9.33 8.51 -23.52
C GLY A 324 -10.42 8.66 -22.46
N ALA A 325 -10.49 7.75 -21.49
CA ALA A 325 -11.35 7.85 -20.32
C ALA A 325 -10.98 9.06 -19.44
N ASP A 326 -11.98 9.61 -18.76
CA ASP A 326 -11.80 10.65 -17.75
C ASP A 326 -11.68 10.03 -16.34
N VAL A 327 -10.90 10.69 -15.47
CA VAL A 327 -10.68 10.28 -14.09
C VAL A 327 -10.92 11.43 -13.12
N TYR A 328 -11.48 11.08 -11.98
CA TYR A 328 -11.86 11.99 -10.90
C TYR A 328 -11.44 11.42 -9.56
N TYR A 329 -11.25 12.29 -8.58
CA TYR A 329 -10.92 11.87 -7.22
C TYR A 329 -11.86 12.50 -6.20
N TRP A 330 -12.00 11.82 -5.08
CA TRP A 330 -12.57 12.35 -3.86
C TRP A 330 -11.48 12.36 -2.79
N SER A 331 -11.04 13.55 -2.44
CA SER A 331 -10.15 13.77 -1.31
C SER A 331 -10.94 13.54 -0.02
N ILE A 332 -10.72 12.38 0.62
CA ILE A 332 -11.47 11.98 1.82
C ILE A 332 -10.87 12.66 3.05
N ALA A 333 -11.73 13.21 3.92
CA ALA A 333 -11.32 13.92 5.13
C ALA A 333 -10.57 13.04 6.15
#